data_AF-A0A6G1CSP3-F1
#
_entry.id   AF-A0A6G1CSP3-F1
#
_cell.length_a   1.000
_cell.length_b   1.000
_cell.length_c   1.000
_cell.angle_alpha   90.00
_cell.angle_beta   90.00
_cell.angle_gamma   90.00
#
_symmetry.space_group_name_H-M   'P 1'
#
loop_
_entity.id
_entity.type
_entity.pdbx_description
1 polymer ?
#
loop_
_entity_poly.entity_id
_entity_poly.type
_entity_poly.pdbx_seq_one_letter_code
_entity_poly.pdbx_strand_id
1 'polypeptide(L)'
;MSLGLRPGRALPLASSLHTPLPNRSQVRLSTISCAAMKSYRLSELSDAEVSGLKACPRIDFSIFGMVNPIVEDVRVRGDVAVKDYTAKFDKVALDDVVVRIQLCK
;
A
#
# COMPACT_ATOMS: atom_id res chain seq x y z
N MET A 1 22.98 -57.91 8.44
CA MET A 1 22.13 -57.29 7.39
C MET A 1 22.74 -55.93 7.05
N SER A 2 23.68 -55.91 6.11
CA SER A 2 24.37 -54.68 5.69
C SER A 2 23.54 -53.97 4.63
N LEU A 3 23.21 -52.68 4.84
CA LEU A 3 22.58 -51.84 3.82
C LEU A 3 23.56 -50.73 3.45
N GLY A 4 24.08 -50.80 2.21
CA GLY A 4 25.07 -49.89 1.67
C GLY A 4 24.48 -48.54 1.24
N LEU A 5 25.29 -47.49 1.41
CA LEU A 5 25.08 -46.16 0.85
C LEU A 5 25.25 -46.18 -0.68
N ARG A 6 24.39 -45.46 -1.41
CA ARG A 6 24.65 -45.06 -2.80
C ARG A 6 24.73 -43.53 -2.92
N PRO A 7 25.82 -42.96 -3.46
CA PRO A 7 25.93 -41.53 -3.72
C PRO A 7 25.18 -41.15 -5.00
N GLY A 8 24.27 -40.18 -4.91
CA GLY A 8 23.64 -39.54 -6.08
C GLY A 8 24.63 -38.58 -6.75
N ARG A 9 24.76 -38.71 -8.07
CA ARG A 9 25.68 -37.96 -8.95
C ARG A 9 25.00 -36.67 -9.40
N ALA A 10 25.60 -35.51 -9.14
CA ALA A 10 25.12 -34.22 -9.65
C ALA A 10 25.62 -33.96 -11.07
N LEU A 11 24.72 -33.53 -11.97
CA LEU A 11 25.03 -33.03 -13.32
C LEU A 11 25.22 -31.50 -13.27
N PRO A 12 26.16 -30.91 -14.02
CA PRO A 12 26.33 -29.46 -14.04
C PRO A 12 25.28 -28.81 -14.96
N LEU A 13 24.62 -27.77 -14.47
CA LEU A 13 23.71 -26.93 -15.25
C LEU A 13 24.51 -25.99 -16.16
N ALA A 14 24.21 -26.01 -17.45
CA ALA A 14 24.85 -25.18 -18.46
C ALA A 14 24.61 -23.67 -18.21
N SER A 15 25.68 -22.88 -18.26
CA SER A 15 25.66 -21.41 -18.22
C SER A 15 25.23 -20.84 -19.56
N SER A 16 24.05 -20.21 -19.60
CA SER A 16 23.46 -19.61 -20.80
C SER A 16 23.86 -18.14 -20.96
N LEU A 17 24.12 -17.75 -22.21
CA LEU A 17 24.67 -16.48 -22.68
C LEU A 17 23.73 -15.29 -22.41
N HIS A 18 24.32 -14.18 -21.96
CA HIS A 18 23.62 -12.91 -21.71
C HIS A 18 23.63 -12.05 -22.98
N THR A 19 22.47 -11.67 -23.50
CA THR A 19 22.31 -10.53 -24.41
C THR A 19 21.53 -9.41 -23.71
N PRO A 20 21.96 -8.14 -23.79
CA PRO A 20 21.27 -7.04 -23.12
C PRO A 20 20.12 -6.49 -23.97
N LEU A 21 18.96 -6.26 -23.35
CA LEU A 21 17.84 -5.52 -23.93
C LEU A 21 17.88 -4.03 -23.50
N PRO A 22 17.30 -3.13 -24.31
CA PRO A 22 17.59 -1.71 -24.24
C PRO A 22 16.82 -0.96 -23.15
N ASN A 23 17.48 0.13 -22.75
CA ASN A 23 17.11 1.17 -21.81
C ASN A 23 15.66 1.65 -21.95
N ARG A 24 14.83 1.36 -20.94
CA ARG A 24 13.51 1.97 -20.73
C ARG A 24 13.59 2.78 -19.45
N SER A 25 13.61 4.10 -19.61
CA SER A 25 13.66 5.11 -18.55
C SER A 25 12.77 4.71 -17.37
N GLN A 26 13.41 4.39 -16.23
CA GLN A 26 12.76 3.86 -15.04
C GLN A 26 11.90 4.94 -14.37
N VAL A 27 10.59 4.87 -14.59
CA VAL A 27 9.62 5.35 -13.59
C VAL A 27 9.77 4.41 -12.40
N ARG A 28 10.40 4.87 -11.31
CA ARG A 28 10.57 4.09 -10.08
C ARG A 28 9.24 3.93 -9.37
N LEU A 29 8.47 2.92 -9.76
CA LEU A 29 7.40 2.38 -8.93
C LEU A 29 8.06 1.52 -7.86
N SER A 30 8.06 1.98 -6.61
CA SER A 30 8.56 1.19 -5.47
C SER A 30 7.69 -0.05 -5.32
N THR A 31 8.17 -1.17 -5.87
CA THR A 31 7.60 -2.50 -5.68
C THR A 31 7.58 -2.80 -4.18
N ILE A 32 6.39 -2.88 -3.59
CA ILE A 32 6.20 -3.43 -2.24
C ILE A 32 6.49 -4.93 -2.37
N SER A 33 7.75 -5.31 -2.17
CA SER A 33 8.11 -6.70 -1.93
C SER A 33 7.44 -7.14 -0.62
N CYS A 34 6.82 -8.32 -0.57
CA CYS A 34 6.38 -8.95 0.67
C CYS A 34 7.61 -9.28 1.55
N ALA A 35 8.21 -8.27 2.17
CA ALA A 35 9.22 -8.44 3.19
C ALA A 35 8.53 -8.86 4.49
N ALA A 36 9.09 -9.87 5.18
CA ALA A 36 8.63 -10.28 6.50
C ALA A 36 8.60 -9.06 7.47
N MET A 37 7.70 -9.08 8.46
CA MET A 37 7.63 -8.01 9.46
C MET A 37 8.97 -7.82 10.17
N LYS A 38 9.35 -6.56 10.41
CA LYS A 38 10.56 -6.24 11.17
C LYS A 38 10.39 -6.67 12.63
N SER A 39 11.37 -7.42 13.14
CA SER A 39 11.42 -7.86 14.54
C SER A 39 12.52 -7.11 15.27
N TYR A 40 12.28 -6.76 16.54
CA TYR A 40 13.21 -6.00 17.39
C TYR A 40 13.36 -6.67 18.75
N ARG A 41 14.54 -6.54 19.36
CA ARG A 41 14.79 -6.94 20.75
C ARG A 41 14.97 -5.68 21.59
N LEU A 42 14.14 -5.51 22.62
CA LEU A 42 14.16 -4.27 23.42
C LEU A 42 15.51 -4.00 24.10
N SER A 43 16.25 -5.05 24.47
CA SER A 43 17.59 -4.92 25.07
C SER A 43 18.65 -4.35 24.13
N GLU A 44 18.41 -4.35 22.82
CA GLU A 44 19.35 -3.92 21.78
C GLU A 44 19.02 -2.52 21.23
N LEU A 45 17.98 -1.86 21.78
CA LEU A 45 17.53 -0.55 21.33
C LEU A 45 17.92 0.55 22.31
N SER A 46 18.29 1.69 21.76
CA SER A 46 18.38 2.95 22.49
C SER A 46 17.00 3.53 22.80
N ASP A 47 16.92 4.42 23.78
CA ASP A 47 15.67 5.12 24.14
C ASP A 47 15.07 5.90 22.95
N ALA A 48 15.93 6.44 22.07
CA ALA A 48 15.50 7.15 20.86
C ALA A 48 14.82 6.19 19.86
N GLU A 49 15.36 4.99 19.68
CA GLU A 49 14.77 3.96 18.81
C GLU A 49 13.44 3.43 19.38
N VAL A 50 13.37 3.20 20.69
CA VAL A 50 12.13 2.82 21.39
C VAL A 50 11.07 3.90 21.23
N SER A 51 11.45 5.18 21.33
CA SER A 51 10.53 6.30 21.07
C SER A 51 10.05 6.32 19.61
N GLY A 52 10.94 6.02 18.66
CA GLY A 52 10.61 5.92 17.24
C GLY A 52 9.60 4.81 16.92
N LEU A 53 9.66 3.66 17.61
CA LEU A 53 8.71 2.56 17.42
C LEU A 53 7.26 2.93 17.80
N LYS A 54 7.05 3.98 18.60
CA LYS A 54 5.72 4.49 18.95
C LYS A 54 5.10 5.35 17.84
N ALA A 55 5.90 5.75 16.85
CA ALA A 55 5.41 6.56 15.75
C ALA A 55 4.48 5.73 14.85
N CYS A 56 3.22 6.15 14.77
CA CYS A 56 2.30 5.64 13.76
C CYS A 56 2.73 6.15 12.38
N PRO A 57 2.67 5.34 11.30
CA PRO A 57 2.85 5.80 9.93
C PRO A 57 1.78 6.85 9.57
N ARG A 58 2.08 8.12 9.83
CA ARG A 58 1.21 9.25 9.51
C ARG A 58 1.64 9.87 8.19
N ILE A 59 0.66 10.28 7.41
CA ILE A 59 0.88 11.07 6.20
C ILE A 59 1.19 12.50 6.63
N ASP A 60 2.10 13.16 5.92
CA ASP A 60 2.41 14.58 6.13
C ASP A 60 1.17 15.46 5.87
N PHE A 61 1.09 16.61 6.56
CA PHE A 61 -0.02 17.55 6.46
C PHE A 61 -0.10 18.27 5.10
N SER A 62 0.84 18.02 4.20
CA SER A 62 0.78 18.46 2.79
C SER A 62 -0.49 18.01 2.04
N ILE A 63 -1.25 17.04 2.58
CA ILE A 63 -2.58 16.67 2.09
C ILE A 63 -3.59 17.84 2.06
N PHE A 64 -3.39 18.89 2.86
CA PHE A 64 -4.32 20.03 2.91
C PHE A 64 -4.49 20.72 1.56
N GLY A 65 -3.43 20.80 0.75
CA GLY A 65 -3.54 21.35 -0.60
C GLY A 65 -4.49 20.56 -1.51
N MET A 66 -4.65 19.26 -1.25
CA MET A 66 -5.52 18.38 -2.03
C MET A 66 -6.97 18.40 -1.51
N VAL A 67 -7.17 18.45 -0.18
CA VAL A 67 -8.51 18.38 0.42
C VAL A 67 -9.22 19.73 0.49
N ASN A 68 -8.49 20.83 0.63
CA ASN A 68 -9.09 22.16 0.76
C ASN A 68 -10.00 22.54 -0.42
N PRO A 69 -9.64 22.28 -1.69
CA PRO A 69 -10.54 22.54 -2.82
C PRO A 69 -11.87 21.78 -2.73
N ILE A 70 -11.87 20.56 -2.19
CA ILE A 70 -13.09 19.76 -2.01
C ILE A 70 -13.96 20.36 -0.90
N VAL A 71 -13.35 20.75 0.22
CA VAL A 71 -14.05 21.39 1.34
C VAL A 71 -14.70 22.70 0.89
N GLU A 72 -13.95 23.53 0.16
CA GLU A 72 -14.47 24.80 -0.36
C GLU A 72 -15.58 24.61 -1.39
N ASP A 73 -15.46 23.62 -2.28
CA ASP A 73 -16.50 23.34 -3.28
C ASP A 73 -17.80 22.87 -2.62
N VAL A 74 -17.72 22.00 -1.61
CA VAL A 74 -18.88 21.57 -0.81
C VAL A 74 -19.48 22.74 -0.03
N ARG A 75 -18.66 23.64 0.52
CA ARG A 75 -19.14 24.85 1.22
C ARG A 75 -19.97 25.75 0.29
N VAL A 76 -19.61 25.85 -0.98
CA VAL A 76 -20.28 26.72 -1.97
C VAL A 76 -21.47 26.04 -2.64
N ARG A 77 -21.35 24.76 -3.02
CA ARG A 77 -22.32 24.04 -3.85
C ARG A 77 -23.19 23.03 -3.08
N GLY A 78 -22.86 22.76 -1.82
CA GLY A 78 -23.59 21.82 -0.97
C GLY A 78 -23.66 20.41 -1.57
N ASP A 79 -24.85 19.79 -1.48
CA ASP A 79 -25.12 18.40 -1.87
C ASP A 79 -24.79 18.09 -3.34
N VAL A 80 -24.82 19.09 -4.23
CA VAL A 80 -24.44 18.89 -5.63
C VAL A 80 -22.97 18.47 -5.73
N ALA A 81 -22.07 19.14 -5.00
CA ALA A 81 -20.67 18.77 -4.97
C ALA A 81 -20.45 17.41 -4.30
N VAL A 82 -21.22 17.09 -3.25
CA VAL A 82 -21.14 15.78 -2.58
C VAL A 82 -21.45 14.66 -3.58
N LYS A 83 -22.54 14.78 -4.35
CA LYS A 83 -22.91 13.79 -5.37
C LYS A 83 -21.83 13.62 -6.44
N ASP A 84 -21.26 14.72 -6.93
CA ASP A 84 -20.20 14.69 -7.95
C ASP A 84 -18.95 13.97 -7.43
N TYR A 85 -18.54 14.24 -6.19
CA TYR A 85 -17.38 13.59 -5.60
C TYR A 85 -17.63 12.12 -5.27
N THR A 86 -18.83 11.74 -4.83
CA THR A 86 -19.22 10.33 -4.67
C THR A 86 -19.18 9.60 -6.02
N ALA A 87 -19.71 10.18 -7.08
CA ALA A 87 -19.63 9.59 -8.42
C ALA A 87 -18.17 9.47 -8.90
N LYS A 88 -17.32 10.45 -8.57
CA LYS A 88 -15.91 10.46 -8.96
C LYS A 88 -15.06 9.44 -8.20
N PHE A 89 -15.17 9.37 -6.88
CA PHE A 89 -14.27 8.57 -6.03
C PHE A 89 -14.84 7.20 -5.70
N ASP A 90 -16.12 7.14 -5.35
CA ASP A 90 -16.80 5.89 -4.96
C ASP A 90 -17.43 5.18 -6.16
N LYS A 91 -17.51 5.86 -7.30
CA LYS A 91 -18.07 5.36 -8.57
C LYS A 91 -19.57 5.04 -8.48
N VAL A 92 -20.29 5.80 -7.66
CA VAL A 92 -21.75 5.66 -7.45
C VAL A 92 -22.46 6.98 -7.76
N ALA A 93 -23.50 6.92 -8.59
CA ALA A 93 -24.41 8.06 -8.80
C ALA A 93 -25.55 8.00 -7.77
N LEU A 94 -25.70 9.05 -6.97
CA LEU A 94 -26.71 9.12 -5.92
C LEU A 94 -27.95 9.92 -6.34
N ASP A 95 -29.12 9.30 -6.21
CA ASP A 95 -30.41 10.00 -6.34
C ASP A 95 -30.69 10.87 -5.10
N ASP A 96 -30.50 10.30 -3.91
CA ASP A 96 -30.63 11.00 -2.62
C ASP A 96 -29.33 10.91 -1.81
N VAL A 97 -28.96 12.02 -1.17
CA VAL A 97 -27.78 12.07 -0.29
C VAL A 97 -28.10 11.49 1.10
N VAL A 98 -29.36 11.55 1.52
CA VAL A 98 -29.79 11.13 2.86
C VAL A 98 -30.82 10.00 2.74
N VAL A 99 -30.45 8.82 3.24
CA VAL A 99 -31.37 7.70 3.38
C VAL A 99 -32.03 7.77 4.76
N ARG A 100 -33.35 7.89 4.79
CA ARG A 100 -34.12 7.85 6.04
C ARG A 100 -34.33 6.40 6.46
N ILE A 101 -34.03 6.10 7.73
CA ILE A 101 -34.32 4.79 8.30
C ILE A 101 -35.82 4.73 8.59
N GLN A 102 -36.52 3.74 8.03
CA GLN A 102 -37.88 3.41 8.45
C GLN A 102 -37.78 2.37 9.57
N LEU A 103 -38.25 2.71 10.78
CA LEU A 103 -38.48 1.69 11.79
C LEU A 103 -39.64 0.80 11.33
N CYS A 104 -39.38 -0.50 11.19
CA CYS A 104 -40.42 -1.50 11.02
C CYS A 104 -41.37 -1.41 12.23
N LYS A 105 -42.64 -1.11 11.96
CA LYS A 105 -43.72 -1.16 12.95
C LYS A 105 -44.26 -2.57 13.07
#